data_AF-A0A813JCQ7-F1
#
_entry.id   AF-A0A813JCQ7-F1
#
_cell.length_a   1.000
_cell.length_b   1.000
_cell.length_c   1.000
_cell.angle_alpha   90.00
_cell.angle_beta   90.00
_cell.angle_gamma   90.00
#
_symmetry.space_group_name_H-M   'P 1'
#
loop_
_entity.id
_entity.type
_entity.pdbx_description
1 polymer ?
#
loop_
_entity_poly.entity_id
_entity_poly.type
_entity_poly.pdbx_seq_one_letter_code
_entity_poly.pdbx_strand_id
1 'polypeptide(L)'
;MLLLWKLNKSKTCVGVSCRMQEMYALVFIFRYMDLLWSFVSVYNTVMKVIFITATVYLIYLMRVKPPISQTYERSTDSFQYEIYLLGPCFLLGILCTEEYSIPEILWTTSIWLESVALVPQLVLLQQMREADNLQVI
;
A
#
# COMPACT_ATOMS: atom_id res chain seq x y z
N MET A 1 0.26 -11.67 -1.17
CA MET A 1 0.15 -12.92 -1.96
C MET A 1 -1.30 -13.31 -2.27
N LEU A 2 -2.18 -13.46 -1.29
CA LEU A 2 -3.58 -13.87 -1.52
C LEU A 2 -4.35 -12.93 -2.47
N LEU A 3 -4.16 -11.61 -2.32
CA LEU A 3 -4.77 -10.60 -3.20
C LEU A 3 -4.36 -10.78 -4.67
N LEU A 4 -3.09 -11.07 -4.92
CA LEU A 4 -2.53 -11.27 -6.26
C LEU A 4 -3.14 -12.51 -6.92
N TRP A 5 -3.29 -13.59 -6.16
CA TRP A 5 -4.00 -14.79 -6.62
C TRP A 5 -5.48 -14.50 -6.94
N LYS A 6 -6.18 -13.76 -6.06
CA LYS A 6 -7.57 -13.33 -6.29
C LYS A 6 -7.72 -12.52 -7.58
N LEU A 7 -6.90 -11.48 -7.77
CA LEU A 7 -6.90 -10.63 -8.96
C LEU A 7 -6.61 -11.43 -10.23
N ASN A 8 -5.65 -12.37 -10.18
CA ASN A 8 -5.33 -13.22 -11.31
C ASN A 8 -6.46 -14.19 -11.68
N LYS A 9 -7.22 -14.68 -10.71
CA LYS A 9 -8.34 -15.61 -10.94
C LYS A 9 -9.61 -14.87 -11.37
N SER A 10 -9.97 -13.80 -10.68
CA SER A 10 -11.19 -13.03 -10.93
C SER A 10 -11.08 -12.07 -12.11
N LYS A 11 -9.86 -11.67 -12.50
CA LYS A 11 -9.59 -10.69 -13.58
C LYS A 11 -10.26 -9.31 -13.37
N THR A 12 -10.68 -9.02 -12.14
CA THR A 12 -11.34 -7.77 -11.75
C THR A 12 -10.68 -7.21 -10.48
N CYS A 13 -10.59 -5.88 -10.38
CA CYS A 13 -10.12 -5.16 -9.19
C CYS A 13 -11.22 -4.34 -8.50
N VAL A 14 -12.50 -4.62 -8.81
CA VAL A 14 -13.64 -3.99 -8.13
C VAL A 14 -13.55 -4.26 -6.62
N GLY A 15 -13.68 -3.22 -5.81
CA GLY A 15 -13.58 -3.29 -4.35
C GLY A 15 -12.17 -3.37 -3.78
N VAL A 16 -11.14 -3.16 -4.60
CA VAL A 16 -9.74 -3.10 -4.15
C VAL A 16 -9.19 -1.68 -4.37
N SER A 17 -8.71 -1.05 -3.30
CA SER A 17 -8.09 0.27 -3.34
C SER A 17 -6.67 0.15 -3.89
N CYS A 18 -6.39 0.88 -4.98
CA CYS A 18 -5.04 1.01 -5.51
C CYS A 18 -4.19 1.92 -4.62
N ARG A 19 -4.82 2.92 -3.98
CA ARG A 19 -4.18 3.84 -3.04
C ARG A 19 -3.60 3.13 -1.83
N MET A 20 -4.31 2.13 -1.29
CA MET A 20 -3.78 1.23 -0.26
C MET A 20 -2.49 0.54 -0.73
N GLN A 21 -2.48 -0.02 -1.95
CA GLN A 21 -1.29 -0.71 -2.47
C GLN A 21 -0.10 0.24 -2.69
N GLU A 22 -0.36 1.48 -3.13
CA GLU A 22 0.67 2.53 -3.22
C GLU A 22 1.28 2.83 -1.84
N MET A 23 0.47 2.92 -0.78
CA MET A 23 0.96 3.10 0.58
C MET A 23 1.81 1.93 1.07
N TYR A 24 1.38 0.68 0.84
CA TYR A 24 2.19 -0.49 1.19
C TYR A 24 3.51 -0.54 0.41
N ALA A 25 3.53 -0.09 -0.85
CA ALA A 25 4.77 0.03 -1.60
C ALA A 25 5.75 1.00 -0.93
N LEU A 26 5.28 2.17 -0.47
CA LEU A 26 6.09 3.12 0.29
C LEU A 26 6.60 2.55 1.61
N VAL A 27 5.74 1.84 2.36
CA VAL A 27 6.13 1.14 3.59
C VAL A 27 7.30 0.18 3.33
N PHE A 28 7.20 -0.67 2.31
CA PHE A 28 8.26 -1.63 1.99
C PHE A 28 9.54 -0.95 1.49
N ILE A 29 9.43 0.14 0.74
CA ILE A 29 10.59 0.92 0.28
C ILE A 29 11.35 1.52 1.48
N PHE A 30 10.64 2.16 2.42
CA PHE A 30 11.28 2.77 3.58
C PHE A 30 11.85 1.72 4.54
N ARG A 31 11.13 0.63 4.77
CA ARG A 31 11.54 -0.43 5.70
C ARG A 31 12.72 -1.25 5.20
N TYR A 32 12.80 -1.48 3.90
CA TYR A 32 13.80 -2.35 3.29
C TYR A 32 14.90 -1.57 2.58
N MET A 33 15.09 -0.28 2.93
CA MET A 33 16.20 0.52 2.42
C MET A 33 17.56 -0.13 2.76
N ASP A 34 17.61 -0.82 3.90
CA ASP A 34 18.75 -1.61 4.37
C ASP A 34 19.20 -2.74 3.43
N LEU A 35 18.35 -3.16 2.49
CA LEU A 35 18.65 -4.17 1.47
C LEU A 35 19.90 -3.81 0.63
N LEU A 36 20.18 -2.52 0.45
CA LEU A 36 21.27 -2.05 -0.39
C LEU A 36 22.65 -2.17 0.25
N TRP A 37 22.74 -2.25 1.58
CA TRP A 37 24.02 -2.19 2.31
C TRP A 37 24.18 -3.23 3.41
N SER A 38 23.09 -3.89 3.83
CA SER A 38 23.11 -4.90 4.89
C SER A 38 22.68 -6.27 4.36
N PHE A 39 23.61 -7.23 4.41
CA PHE A 39 23.31 -8.63 4.11
C PHE A 39 23.28 -9.43 5.40
N VAL A 40 22.07 -9.82 5.82
CA VAL A 40 21.87 -10.67 7.00
C VAL A 40 21.83 -12.16 6.60
N SER A 41 20.98 -12.51 5.63
CA SER A 41 20.80 -13.89 5.16
C SER A 41 20.11 -13.88 3.80
N VAL A 42 20.37 -14.91 2.99
CA VAL A 42 19.70 -15.13 1.69
C VAL A 42 18.18 -15.10 1.86
N TYR A 43 17.64 -15.75 2.90
CA TYR A 43 16.19 -15.77 3.13
C TYR A 43 15.63 -14.36 3.37
N ASN A 44 16.31 -13.54 4.17
CA ASN A 44 15.89 -12.17 4.48
C ASN A 44 15.85 -11.30 3.21
N THR A 45 16.93 -11.33 2.43
CA THR A 45 17.04 -10.61 1.16
C THR A 45 15.96 -11.05 0.17
N VAL A 46 15.76 -12.35 -0.02
CA VAL A 46 14.76 -12.91 -0.94
C VAL A 46 13.34 -12.49 -0.53
N MET A 47 13.00 -12.59 0.76
CA MET A 47 11.67 -12.20 1.24
C MET A 47 11.40 -10.71 1.03
N LYS A 48 12.36 -9.82 1.33
CA LYS A 48 12.24 -8.38 1.10
C LYS A 48 11.97 -8.06 -0.38
N VAL A 49 12.75 -8.68 -1.29
CA VAL A 49 12.56 -8.52 -2.74
C VAL A 49 11.17 -9.01 -3.18
N ILE A 50 10.71 -10.16 -2.69
CA ILE A 50 9.38 -10.69 -3.00
C ILE A 50 8.28 -9.70 -2.57
N PHE A 51 8.36 -9.13 -1.36
CA PHE A 51 7.37 -8.16 -0.90
C PHE A 51 7.31 -6.89 -1.76
N ILE A 52 8.47 -6.31 -2.11
CA ILE A 52 8.53 -5.11 -2.95
C ILE A 52 7.97 -5.42 -4.34
N THR A 53 8.51 -6.46 -5.00
CA THR A 53 8.12 -6.83 -6.36
C THR A 53 6.64 -7.22 -6.46
N ALA A 54 6.11 -7.98 -5.51
CA ALA A 54 4.70 -8.36 -5.50
C ALA A 54 3.77 -7.15 -5.36
N THR A 55 4.13 -6.18 -4.51
CA THR A 55 3.32 -4.98 -4.28
C THR A 55 3.36 -4.04 -5.50
N VAL A 56 4.54 -3.84 -6.08
CA VAL A 56 4.69 -3.07 -7.34
C VAL A 56 3.94 -3.76 -8.49
N TYR A 57 4.02 -5.09 -8.58
CA TYR A 57 3.28 -5.85 -9.59
C TYR A 57 1.76 -5.72 -9.43
N LEU A 58 1.25 -5.67 -8.20
CA LEU A 58 -0.17 -5.41 -7.93
C LEU A 58 -0.60 -4.03 -8.45
N ILE A 59 0.18 -3.00 -8.17
CA ILE A 59 -0.08 -1.64 -8.67
C ILE A 59 -0.07 -1.65 -10.20
N TYR A 60 0.90 -2.31 -10.83
CA TYR A 60 0.98 -2.47 -12.28
C TYR A 60 -0.27 -3.16 -12.86
N LEU A 61 -0.75 -4.24 -12.22
CA LEU A 61 -1.97 -4.93 -12.65
C LEU A 61 -3.20 -4.01 -12.60
N MET A 62 -3.34 -3.19 -11.56
CA MET A 62 -4.51 -2.32 -11.40
C MET A 62 -4.44 -1.06 -12.27
N ARG A 63 -3.24 -0.50 -12.52
CA ARG A 63 -3.09 0.75 -13.27
C ARG A 63 -2.96 0.54 -14.78
N VAL A 64 -2.31 -0.54 -15.21
CA VAL A 64 -1.86 -0.68 -16.59
C VAL A 64 -2.48 -1.88 -17.28
N LYS A 65 -2.40 -3.08 -16.69
CA LYS A 65 -2.70 -4.33 -17.41
C LYS A 65 -4.20 -4.60 -17.58
N PRO A 66 -4.74 -4.61 -18.82
CA PRO A 66 -6.10 -5.07 -19.07
C PRO A 66 -6.20 -6.60 -18.89
N PRO A 67 -7.38 -7.15 -18.53
CA PRO A 67 -8.65 -6.47 -18.30
C PRO A 67 -8.80 -5.83 -16.91
N ILE A 68 -7.87 -6.10 -15.99
CA ILE A 68 -7.97 -5.68 -14.59
C ILE A 68 -8.03 -4.15 -14.48
N SER A 69 -7.14 -3.45 -15.18
CA SER A 69 -7.10 -1.98 -15.15
C SER A 69 -8.37 -1.29 -15.65
N GLN A 70 -9.17 -1.96 -16.48
CA GLN A 70 -10.45 -1.43 -16.98
C GLN A 70 -11.55 -1.46 -15.92
N THR A 71 -11.41 -2.34 -14.92
CA THR A 71 -12.37 -2.46 -13.81
C THR A 71 -12.04 -1.55 -12.62
N TYR A 72 -10.97 -0.75 -12.72
CA TYR A 72 -10.56 0.18 -11.67
C TYR A 72 -11.29 1.52 -11.80
N GLU A 73 -12.16 1.82 -10.83
CA GLU A 73 -12.86 3.10 -10.75
C GLU A 73 -12.09 4.12 -9.91
N ARG A 74 -11.38 5.03 -10.58
CA ARG A 74 -10.55 6.04 -9.92
C ARG A 74 -11.37 7.09 -9.16
N SER A 75 -12.62 7.36 -9.55
CA SER A 75 -13.51 8.31 -8.88
C SER A 75 -13.85 7.87 -7.46
N THR A 76 -14.03 6.56 -7.28
CA THR A 76 -14.42 5.95 -6.00
C THR A 76 -13.20 5.83 -5.07
N ASP A 77 -12.00 5.63 -5.60
CA ASP A 77 -10.74 5.57 -4.83
C ASP A 77 -10.02 6.95 -4.77
N SER A 78 -10.76 7.99 -4.34
CA SER A 78 -10.33 9.40 -4.34
C SER A 78 -9.69 9.88 -3.03
N PHE A 79 -9.41 9.00 -2.08
CA PHE A 79 -8.81 9.36 -0.79
C PHE A 79 -7.39 9.93 -0.94
N GLN A 80 -7.19 11.18 -0.49
CA GLN A 80 -5.93 11.92 -0.62
C GLN A 80 -4.91 11.53 0.47
N TYR A 81 -4.46 10.28 0.45
CA TYR A 81 -3.53 9.73 1.45
C TYR A 81 -2.19 10.49 1.54
N GLU A 82 -1.76 11.12 0.44
CA GLU A 82 -0.51 11.89 0.33
C GLU A 82 -0.49 13.07 1.33
N ILE A 83 -1.63 13.73 1.55
CA ILE A 83 -1.71 14.90 2.44
C ILE A 83 -2.09 14.45 3.85
N TYR A 84 -3.12 13.60 3.96
CA TYR A 84 -3.73 13.27 5.26
C TYR A 84 -2.97 12.21 6.06
N LEU A 85 -2.24 11.30 5.40
CA LEU A 85 -1.57 10.19 6.08
C LEU A 85 -0.04 10.31 6.00
N LEU A 86 0.50 10.61 4.81
CA LEU A 86 1.96 10.64 4.62
C LEU A 86 2.63 11.71 5.49
N GLY A 87 2.12 12.94 5.48
CA GLY A 87 2.67 14.06 6.25
C GLY A 87 2.72 13.78 7.76
N PRO A 88 1.58 13.45 8.41
CA PRO A 88 1.57 13.11 9.83
C PRO A 88 2.45 11.91 10.19
N CYS A 89 2.49 10.86 9.37
CA CYS A 89 3.36 9.70 9.64
C CYS A 89 4.85 10.04 9.54
N PHE A 90 5.23 10.93 8.62
CA PHE A 90 6.61 11.39 8.53
C PHE A 90 6.99 12.25 9.74
N LEU A 91 6.10 13.15 10.18
CA LEU A 91 6.29 13.93 11.41
C LEU A 91 6.42 13.02 12.65
N LEU A 92 5.54 12.03 12.81
CA LEU A 92 5.62 11.06 13.90
C LEU A 92 6.89 10.20 13.82
N GLY A 93 7.33 9.85 12.60
CA GLY A 93 8.59 9.16 12.39
C GLY A 93 9.80 9.94 12.90
N ILE A 94 9.84 11.25 12.67
CA ILE A 94 10.92 12.11 13.20
C ILE A 94 10.81 12.27 14.72
N LEU A 95 9.60 12.46 15.25
CA LEU A 95 9.38 12.72 16.68
C LEU A 95 9.63 11.48 17.56
N CYS A 96 9.34 10.29 17.04
CA CYS A 96 9.41 9.04 17.80
C CYS A 96 10.58 8.13 17.38
N THR A 97 11.55 8.64 16.61
CA THR A 97 12.72 7.86 16.24
C THR A 97 13.63 7.63 17.45
N GLU A 98 14.24 6.45 17.56
CA GLU A 98 15.19 6.13 18.63
C GLU A 98 16.55 6.79 18.39
N GLU A 99 16.99 6.81 17.12
CA GLU A 99 18.22 7.45 16.69
C GLU A 99 17.96 8.38 15.51
N TYR A 100 18.52 9.59 15.55
CA TYR A 100 18.37 10.57 14.47
C TYR A 100 19.29 10.27 13.27
N SER A 101 19.16 9.06 12.71
CA SER A 101 19.78 8.65 11.47
C SER A 101 18.71 8.52 10.37
N ILE A 102 19.08 8.81 9.12
CA ILE A 102 18.12 8.73 7.99
C ILE A 102 17.48 7.34 7.87
N PRO A 103 18.24 6.22 7.96
CA PRO A 103 17.64 4.88 7.90
C PRO A 103 16.67 4.61 9.05
N GLU A 104 17.00 5.04 10.27
CA GLU A 104 16.15 4.81 11.44
C GLU A 104 14.87 5.64 11.37
N ILE A 105 14.95 6.91 10.97
CA ILE A 105 13.78 7.76 10.75
C ILE A 105 12.84 7.13 9.72
N LEU A 106 13.37 6.68 8.58
CA LEU A 106 12.56 6.02 7.53
C LEU A 106 11.96 4.70 8.02
N TRP A 107 12.71 3.93 8.81
CA TRP A 107 12.22 2.72 9.45
C TRP A 107 11.06 3.01 10.41
N THR A 108 11.21 3.99 11.31
CA THR A 108 10.15 4.43 12.22
C THR A 108 8.93 4.98 11.45
N THR A 109 9.15 5.80 10.42
CA THR A 109 8.07 6.28 9.53
C THR A 109 7.33 5.12 8.86
N SER A 110 8.02 4.05 8.46
CA SER A 110 7.40 2.87 7.84
C SER A 110 6.39 2.19 8.77
N ILE A 111 6.64 2.17 10.08
CA ILE A 111 5.76 1.56 11.09
C ILE A 111 4.46 2.38 11.22
N TRP A 112 4.58 3.70 11.30
CA TRP A 112 3.42 4.59 11.34
C TRP A 112 2.59 4.49 10.06
N LEU A 113 3.25 4.51 8.90
CA LEU A 113 2.57 4.36 7.60
C LEU A 113 1.86 3.02 7.47
N GLU A 114 2.46 1.91 7.90
CA GLU A 114 1.83 0.59 7.84
C GLU A 114 0.54 0.52 8.66
N SER A 115 0.54 1.17 9.82
CA SER A 115 -0.62 1.21 10.72
C SER A 115 -1.83 1.90 10.09
N VAL A 116 -1.60 2.88 9.21
CA VAL A 116 -2.67 3.64 8.53
C VAL A 116 -2.86 3.24 7.05
N ALA A 117 -1.99 2.40 6.48
CA ALA A 117 -2.03 2.02 5.07
C ALA A 117 -3.34 1.34 4.65
N LEU A 118 -4.07 0.75 5.60
CA LEU A 118 -5.35 0.08 5.37
C LEU A 118 -6.55 1.05 5.30
N VAL A 119 -6.40 2.31 5.71
CA VAL A 119 -7.49 3.30 5.77
C VAL A 119 -8.17 3.55 4.41
N PRO A 120 -7.45 3.76 3.28
CA PRO A 120 -8.09 3.98 1.99
C PRO A 120 -9.01 2.82 1.57
N GLN A 121 -8.63 1.58 1.92
CA GLN A 121 -9.43 0.39 1.63
C GLN A 121 -10.73 0.35 2.47
N LEU A 122 -10.68 0.77 3.73
CA LEU A 122 -11.87 0.84 4.58
C LEU A 122 -12.86 1.89 4.06
N VAL A 123 -12.35 3.08 3.69
CA VAL A 123 -13.17 4.16 3.13
C VAL A 123 -13.83 3.72 1.83
N LEU A 124 -13.10 3.05 0.93
CA LEU A 124 -13.64 2.51 -0.31
C LEU A 124 -14.81 1.55 -0.05
N LEU A 125 -14.66 0.63 0.91
CA LEU A 125 -15.69 -0.35 1.26
C LEU A 125 -16.93 0.31 1.90
N GLN A 126 -16.74 1.37 2.69
CA GLN A 126 -17.85 2.15 3.24
C GLN A 126 -18.65 2.83 2.12
N GLN A 127 -17.97 3.49 1.18
CA GLN A 127 -18.61 4.16 0.04
C GLN A 127 -19.36 3.18 -0.87
N MET A 128 -18.80 2.01 -1.14
CA MET A 128 -19.49 0.97 -1.92
C MET A 128 -20.75 0.47 -1.21
N ARG A 129 -20.70 0.26 0.11
CA ARG A 129 -21.86 -0.16 0.89
C ARG A 129 -22.96 0.90 0.93
N GLU A 130 -22.58 2.18 1.04
CA GLU A 130 -23.53 3.29 0.97
C GLU A 130 -24.20 3.38 -0.41
N ALA A 131 -23.43 3.22 -1.49
CA ALA A 131 -23.96 3.19 -2.84
C ALA A 131 -24.93 2.01 -3.07
N ASP A 132 -24.60 0.81 -2.59
CA ASP A 132 -25.48 -0.37 -2.67
C ASP A 132 -26.79 -0.15 -1.92
N ASN A 133 -26.75 0.47 -0.73
CA ASN A 133 -27.96 0.75 0.05
C ASN A 133 -28.90 1.74 -0.66
N LEU A 134 -28.35 2.74 -1.36
CA LEU A 134 -29.14 3.72 -2.11
C LEU A 134 -29.84 3.13 -3.34
N GLN A 135 -29.31 2.04 -3.91
CA GLN A 135 -29.94 1.35 -5.04
C GLN A 135 -31.12 0.44 -4.65
N VAL A 136 -31.27 0.15 -3.35
CA VAL A 136 -32.31 -0.75 -2.81
C VAL A 136 -33.57 0.02 -2.35
N ILE A 137 -33.49 1.36 -2.25
CA ILE A 137 -34.60 2.27 -1.90
C ILE A 137 -35.28 2.76 -3.17
#